data_AF-A0A4W2D2I9-F1
#
_entry.id   AF-A0A4W2D2I9-F1
#
_cell.length_a   1.000
_cell.length_b   1.000
_cell.length_c   1.000
_cell.angle_alpha   90.00
_cell.angle_beta   90.00
_cell.angle_gamma   90.00
#
_symmetry.space_group_name_H-M   'P 1'
#
loop_
_entity.id
_entity.type
_entity.pdbx_description
1 polymer ?
#
loop_
_entity_poly.entity_id
_entity_poly.type
_entity_poly.pdbx_seq_one_letter_code
_entity_poly.pdbx_strand_id
1 'polypeptide(L)'
;MMFLLQGAQMLQMLEKSLRKSLPMSLKVYGTVMHMNHGNPFNLKALVDKWPDFQTVVIRPQEQDMKDDLDHYTNTYHVYSEDLKNCQEFLDLPEVINWKQHLQIQSTQSSLNEVIQNLAATKSFKVKRSKNILYMASETIKELTPSLLDVKNLPVGDGKPKAIDPEMFKLSSVDPSHAAVVNRFWLFGGNERSLRFIERCIQSFPNFCLLGPEGTPVSWSLMDQTGEMRMAGTLPEYRAQGLVTHAIYQQAQCLLKRGFPVYSHVDPKNQIMQKMSQSLNHVPMPSDWNQWNCVWHPFLPGARMRNSARGKGHEEGGSAYAKAGSSLRSPPGYSRASTPKTRVCLPYCFVLSPLTFWGLSPTTISLSLKKELTYSSS
;
A
#
# COMPACT_ATOMS: atom_id res chain seq x y z
N MET A 1 -2.18 31.42 6.42
CA MET A 1 -3.50 31.40 5.75
C MET A 1 -3.66 30.03 5.09
N MET A 2 -4.87 29.54 4.87
CA MET A 2 -5.11 28.24 4.25
C MET A 2 -6.02 28.40 3.02
N PHE A 3 -5.64 27.80 1.91
CA PHE A 3 -6.43 27.76 0.68
C PHE A 3 -6.81 26.32 0.35
N LEU A 4 -8.11 26.08 0.17
CA LEU A 4 -8.62 24.83 -0.38
C LEU A 4 -8.64 24.93 -1.91
N LEU A 5 -7.91 24.06 -2.60
CA LEU A 5 -7.94 24.01 -4.05
C LEU A 5 -9.21 23.30 -4.53
N GLN A 6 -9.96 23.96 -5.40
CA GLN A 6 -11.19 23.43 -5.97
C GLN A 6 -11.16 23.51 -7.49
N GLY A 7 -11.71 22.49 -8.14
CA GLY A 7 -11.83 22.43 -9.60
C GLY A 7 -10.62 21.83 -10.30
N ALA A 8 -10.89 21.25 -11.47
CA ALA A 8 -9.91 20.51 -12.27
C ALA A 8 -8.71 21.36 -12.68
N GLN A 9 -8.91 22.63 -13.04
CA GLN A 9 -7.81 23.50 -13.48
C GLN A 9 -6.78 23.75 -12.38
N MET A 10 -7.23 24.02 -11.14
CA MET A 10 -6.31 24.24 -10.01
C MET A 10 -5.54 22.97 -9.66
N LEU A 11 -6.22 21.81 -9.66
CA LEU A 11 -5.58 20.52 -9.38
C LEU A 11 -4.59 20.11 -10.50
N GLN A 12 -4.88 20.41 -11.77
CA GLN A 12 -3.94 20.21 -12.88
C GLN A 12 -2.71 21.13 -12.77
N MET A 13 -2.90 22.38 -12.33
CA MET A 13 -1.78 23.29 -12.05
C MET A 13 -0.92 22.77 -10.90
N LEU A 14 -1.56 22.30 -9.81
CA LEU A 14 -0.86 21.70 -8.68
C LEU A 14 -0.06 20.47 -9.11
N GLU A 15 -0.66 19.56 -9.89
CA GLU A 15 0.01 18.38 -10.45
C GLU A 15 1.27 18.76 -11.24
N LYS A 16 1.16 19.75 -12.14
CA LYS A 16 2.29 20.24 -12.94
C LYS A 16 3.41 20.84 -12.09
N SER A 17 3.07 21.58 -11.03
CA SER A 17 4.05 22.14 -10.10
C SER A 17 4.75 21.04 -9.30
N LEU A 18 3.99 20.08 -8.74
CA LEU A 18 4.54 18.98 -7.97
C LEU A 18 5.48 18.09 -8.80
N ARG A 19 5.21 17.88 -10.10
CA ARG A 19 6.09 17.09 -11.00
C ARG A 19 7.53 17.60 -11.01
N LYS A 20 7.75 18.91 -10.88
CA LYS A 20 9.10 19.52 -10.90
C LYS A 20 9.94 19.15 -9.68
N SER A 21 9.30 18.72 -8.60
CA SER A 21 9.94 18.40 -7.32
C SER A 21 10.02 16.89 -7.06
N LEU A 22 9.82 16.07 -8.09
CA LEU A 22 10.04 14.63 -8.00
C LEU A 22 11.52 14.33 -7.70
N PRO A 23 11.83 13.31 -6.87
CA PRO A 23 10.89 12.35 -6.28
C PRO A 23 10.31 12.82 -4.93
N MET A 24 10.70 13.99 -4.40
CA MET A 24 10.33 14.45 -3.06
C MET A 24 8.83 14.73 -2.92
N SER A 25 8.15 15.07 -4.01
CA SER A 25 6.71 15.32 -4.06
C SER A 25 5.87 14.08 -4.40
N LEU A 26 6.48 12.93 -4.68
CA LEU A 26 5.85 11.79 -5.35
C LEU A 26 4.54 11.35 -4.69
N LYS A 27 4.51 11.28 -3.35
CA LYS A 27 3.32 10.85 -2.60
C LYS A 27 2.13 11.80 -2.82
N VAL A 28 2.37 13.11 -2.83
CA VAL A 28 1.34 14.13 -3.07
C VAL A 28 1.00 14.19 -4.56
N TYR A 29 2.01 14.13 -5.44
CA TYR A 29 1.84 14.11 -6.90
C TYR A 29 0.93 12.97 -7.36
N GLY A 30 1.22 11.73 -6.95
CA GLY A 30 0.39 10.56 -7.31
C GLY A 30 -1.05 10.71 -6.80
N THR A 31 -1.21 11.21 -5.56
CA THR A 31 -2.53 11.46 -5.00
C THR A 31 -3.32 12.49 -5.81
N VAL A 32 -2.72 13.64 -6.16
CA VAL A 32 -3.37 14.69 -6.97
C VAL A 32 -3.72 14.16 -8.36
N MET A 33 -2.87 13.31 -8.95
CA MET A 33 -3.17 12.67 -10.23
C MET A 33 -4.44 11.81 -10.13
N HIS A 34 -4.59 11.00 -9.08
CA HIS A 34 -5.84 10.24 -8.85
C HIS A 34 -7.04 11.13 -8.51
N MET A 35 -6.83 12.27 -7.86
CA MET A 35 -7.88 13.28 -7.65
C MET A 35 -8.37 13.86 -8.98
N ASN A 36 -7.46 14.15 -9.92
CA ASN A 36 -7.80 14.59 -11.28
C ASN A 36 -8.57 13.52 -12.08
N HIS A 37 -8.49 12.25 -11.67
CA HIS A 37 -9.16 11.11 -12.30
C HIS A 37 -10.34 10.60 -11.45
N GLY A 38 -11.22 11.51 -11.02
CA GLY A 38 -12.49 11.19 -10.37
C GLY A 38 -12.46 11.15 -8.84
N ASN A 39 -11.27 11.23 -8.22
CA ASN A 39 -11.11 11.36 -6.77
C ASN A 39 -11.95 10.35 -5.94
N PRO A 40 -11.75 9.04 -6.11
CA PRO A 40 -12.61 8.01 -5.49
C PRO A 40 -12.58 8.02 -3.94
N PHE A 41 -11.57 8.66 -3.36
CA PHE A 41 -11.41 8.82 -1.91
C PHE A 41 -11.91 10.18 -1.39
N ASN A 42 -12.57 10.97 -2.23
CA ASN A 42 -13.10 12.30 -1.90
C ASN A 42 -12.07 13.25 -1.28
N LEU A 43 -10.78 13.13 -1.59
CA LEU A 43 -9.72 13.90 -0.95
C LEU A 43 -9.83 15.41 -1.26
N LYS A 44 -9.26 16.22 -0.36
CA LYS A 44 -9.10 17.67 -0.50
C LYS A 44 -7.61 18.02 -0.55
N ALA A 45 -7.26 18.98 -1.40
CA ALA A 45 -5.93 19.57 -1.45
C ALA A 45 -5.93 20.94 -0.78
N LEU A 46 -5.13 21.09 0.28
CA LEU A 46 -4.94 22.32 1.02
C LEU A 46 -3.53 22.85 0.76
N VAL A 47 -3.41 24.16 0.56
CA VAL A 47 -2.13 24.85 0.41
C VAL A 47 -2.05 26.09 1.30
N ASP A 48 -0.84 26.49 1.65
CA ASP A 48 -0.56 27.69 2.47
C ASP A 48 -0.77 28.99 1.68
N LYS A 49 -0.48 28.97 0.38
CA LYS A 49 -0.68 30.07 -0.58
C LYS A 49 -0.90 29.53 -1.98
N TRP A 50 -1.47 30.34 -2.87
CA TRP A 50 -1.73 29.96 -4.26
C TRP A 50 -1.48 31.15 -5.21
N PRO A 51 -0.88 30.94 -6.41
CA PRO A 51 -0.41 29.66 -6.97
C PRO A 51 0.95 29.18 -6.45
N ASP A 52 1.74 30.07 -5.84
CA ASP A 52 3.12 29.79 -5.44
C ASP A 52 3.23 29.12 -4.07
N PHE A 53 2.50 28.03 -3.84
CA PHE A 53 2.48 27.29 -2.57
C PHE A 53 3.90 26.91 -2.10
N GLN A 54 4.11 26.84 -0.78
CA GLN A 54 5.30 26.20 -0.20
C GLN A 54 4.95 24.87 0.44
N THR A 55 3.72 24.70 0.93
CA THR A 55 3.29 23.47 1.61
C THR A 55 1.95 23.01 1.04
N VAL A 56 1.86 21.71 0.76
CA VAL A 56 0.64 21.03 0.30
C VAL A 56 0.30 19.94 1.29
N VAL A 57 -0.98 19.90 1.69
CA VAL A 57 -1.56 18.84 2.49
C VAL A 57 -2.75 18.26 1.75
N ILE A 58 -2.70 16.96 1.44
CA ILE A 58 -3.87 16.21 0.97
C ILE A 58 -4.46 15.48 2.16
N ARG A 59 -5.78 15.57 2.32
CA ARG A 59 -6.51 14.88 3.40
C ARG A 59 -7.92 14.45 2.97
N PRO A 60 -8.60 13.54 3.69
CA PRO A 60 -10.00 13.22 3.46
C PRO A 60 -10.91 14.41 3.79
N GLN A 61 -12.15 14.36 3.33
CA GLN A 61 -13.17 15.31 3.79
C GLN A 61 -13.60 14.98 5.21
N GLU A 62 -14.13 15.98 5.89
CA GLU A 62 -14.57 15.88 7.28
C GLU A 62 -15.70 14.84 7.43
N GLN A 63 -16.51 14.61 6.38
CA GLN A 63 -17.55 13.58 6.39
C GLN A 63 -17.00 12.15 6.46
N ASP A 64 -15.78 11.92 5.97
CA ASP A 64 -15.12 10.61 6.00
C ASP A 64 -14.35 10.41 7.33
N MET A 65 -13.85 11.49 7.96
CA MET A 65 -13.04 11.46 9.19
C MET A 65 -13.86 11.42 10.49
N LYS A 66 -14.90 10.58 10.54
CA LYS A 66 -15.82 10.47 11.70
C LYS A 66 -15.33 9.54 12.82
N ASP A 67 -14.47 8.57 12.50
CA ASP A 67 -13.88 7.66 13.48
C ASP A 67 -12.50 8.18 13.90
N ASP A 68 -12.43 8.78 15.08
CA ASP A 68 -11.19 9.34 15.62
C ASP A 68 -10.07 8.29 15.81
N LEU A 69 -10.39 6.99 15.79
CA LEU A 69 -9.40 5.91 15.95
C LEU A 69 -8.95 5.30 14.62
N ASP A 70 -9.54 5.71 13.50
CA ASP A 70 -9.30 5.16 12.17
C ASP A 70 -8.13 5.84 11.43
N HIS A 71 -6.91 5.43 11.74
CA HIS A 71 -5.72 5.93 11.04
C HIS A 71 -5.64 5.51 9.56
N TYR A 72 -6.46 4.55 9.08
CA TYR A 72 -6.49 4.21 7.65
C TYR A 72 -7.22 5.29 6.87
N THR A 73 -8.34 5.77 7.42
CA THR A 73 -9.11 6.88 6.85
C THR A 73 -8.46 8.23 7.16
N ASN A 74 -8.03 8.48 8.41
CA ASN A 74 -7.39 9.72 8.87
C ASN A 74 -5.94 9.80 8.37
N THR A 75 -5.76 9.85 7.05
CA THR A 75 -4.47 9.81 6.36
C THR A 75 -4.18 11.14 5.69
N TYR A 76 -3.01 11.71 5.96
CA TYR A 76 -2.56 12.97 5.41
C TYR A 76 -1.32 12.76 4.54
N HIS A 77 -1.25 13.43 3.39
CA HIS A 77 -0.08 13.42 2.51
C HIS A 77 0.51 14.81 2.45
N VAL A 78 1.79 14.93 2.79
CA VAL A 78 2.43 16.25 2.98
C VAL A 78 3.65 16.38 2.07
N TYR A 79 3.72 17.53 1.40
CA TYR A 79 4.90 18.00 0.68
C TYR A 79 5.17 19.45 1.08
N SER A 80 6.43 19.80 1.35
CA SER A 80 6.82 21.18 1.63
C SER A 80 8.20 21.54 1.09
N GLU A 81 8.35 22.77 0.59
CA GLU A 81 9.62 23.41 0.25
C GLU A 81 10.23 24.18 1.43
N ASP A 82 9.41 24.57 2.42
CA ASP A 82 9.83 25.30 3.61
C ASP A 82 9.33 24.57 4.88
N LEU A 83 10.24 24.14 5.75
CA LEU A 83 9.89 23.38 6.95
C LEU A 83 9.29 24.26 8.05
N LYS A 84 9.69 25.53 8.15
CA LYS A 84 9.15 26.46 9.15
C LYS A 84 7.71 26.80 8.81
N ASN A 85 7.46 27.19 7.56
CA ASN A 85 6.11 27.42 7.05
C ASN A 85 5.25 26.15 7.14
N CYS A 86 5.82 24.98 6.84
CA CYS A 86 5.12 23.70 7.02
C CYS A 86 4.66 23.51 8.47
N GLN A 87 5.53 23.74 9.45
CA GLN A 87 5.16 23.61 10.86
C GLN A 87 4.02 24.54 11.24
N GLU A 88 4.08 25.82 10.84
CA GLU A 88 3.02 26.80 11.08
C GLU A 88 1.70 26.39 10.40
N PHE A 89 1.77 25.87 9.17
CA PHE A 89 0.60 25.44 8.41
C PHE A 89 -0.06 24.19 9.00
N LEU A 90 0.73 23.20 9.42
CA LEU A 90 0.23 21.98 10.06
C LEU A 90 -0.30 22.21 11.48
N ASP A 91 0.08 23.32 12.13
CA ASP A 91 -0.41 23.69 13.46
C ASP A 91 -1.87 24.18 13.43
N LEU A 92 -2.34 24.66 12.27
CA LEU A 92 -3.70 25.15 12.05
C LEU A 92 -4.74 24.04 12.27
N PRO A 93 -5.78 24.27 13.11
CA PRO A 93 -6.81 23.27 13.40
C PRO A 93 -7.64 22.86 12.18
N GLU A 94 -7.73 23.73 11.17
CA GLU A 94 -8.41 23.46 9.91
C GLU A 94 -7.65 22.48 9.01
N VAL A 95 -6.33 22.33 9.20
CA VAL A 95 -5.46 21.50 8.34
C VAL A 95 -5.37 20.07 8.86
N ILE A 96 -5.04 19.87 10.14
CA ILE A 96 -4.97 18.54 10.77
C ILE A 96 -5.74 18.52 12.09
N ASN A 97 -6.63 17.54 12.25
CA ASN A 97 -7.26 17.26 13.54
C ASN A 97 -6.34 16.38 14.41
N TRP A 98 -5.46 17.02 15.18
CA TRP A 98 -4.51 16.34 16.08
C TRP A 98 -5.16 15.61 17.28
N LYS A 99 -6.49 15.66 17.42
CA LYS A 99 -7.24 14.89 18.43
C LYS A 99 -7.60 13.48 17.97
N GLN A 100 -7.18 13.10 16.76
CA GLN A 100 -7.43 11.79 16.16
C GLN A 100 -6.17 10.92 16.14
N HIS A 101 -6.37 9.61 16.03
CA HIS A 101 -5.38 8.70 15.51
C HIS A 101 -5.29 8.90 14.01
N LEU A 102 -4.11 9.26 13.54
CA LEU A 102 -3.88 9.60 12.15
C LEU A 102 -2.52 9.08 11.67
N GLN A 103 -2.37 9.02 10.36
CA GLN A 103 -1.06 8.79 9.74
C GLN A 103 -0.72 9.92 8.78
N ILE A 104 0.54 10.36 8.81
CA ILE A 104 1.11 11.29 7.83
C ILE A 104 2.06 10.50 6.95
N GLN A 105 1.98 10.66 5.64
CA GLN A 105 2.87 10.02 4.68
C GLN A 105 3.56 11.04 3.79
N SER A 106 4.85 10.84 3.53
CA SER A 106 5.64 11.70 2.64
C SER A 106 6.87 10.97 2.13
N THR A 107 7.42 11.48 1.04
CA THR A 107 8.74 11.11 0.53
C THR A 107 9.86 12.00 1.09
N GLN A 108 9.53 12.93 1.99
CA GLN A 108 10.48 13.87 2.61
C GLN A 108 10.88 13.46 4.03
N SER A 109 12.08 12.91 4.16
CA SER A 109 12.67 12.56 5.48
C SER A 109 12.87 13.76 6.41
N SER A 110 12.98 14.98 5.86
CA SER A 110 13.12 16.23 6.60
C SER A 110 11.87 16.62 7.40
N LEU A 111 10.67 16.18 7.00
CA LEU A 111 9.42 16.44 7.73
C LEU A 111 9.40 15.80 9.13
N ASN A 112 10.34 14.90 9.43
CA ASN A 112 10.42 14.31 10.76
C ASN A 112 10.65 15.37 11.84
N GLU A 113 11.47 16.39 11.59
CA GLU A 113 11.71 17.45 12.58
C GLU A 113 10.42 18.22 12.89
N VAL A 114 9.69 18.63 11.84
CA VAL A 114 8.40 19.31 11.96
C VAL A 114 7.39 18.50 12.77
N ILE A 115 7.26 17.20 12.46
CA ILE A 115 6.28 16.33 13.13
C ILE A 115 6.67 16.07 14.59
N GLN A 116 7.96 15.94 14.91
CA GLN A 116 8.43 15.80 16.29
C GLN A 116 8.20 17.09 17.10
N ASN A 117 8.41 18.26 16.50
CA ASN A 117 8.14 19.54 17.14
C ASN A 117 6.64 19.70 17.45
N LEU A 118 5.76 19.33 16.52
CA LEU A 118 4.31 19.32 16.75
C LEU A 118 3.92 18.30 17.83
N ALA A 119 4.57 17.15 17.89
CA ALA A 119 4.34 16.16 18.95
C ALA A 119 4.75 16.67 20.34
N ALA A 120 5.74 17.56 20.42
CA ALA A 120 6.18 18.16 21.68
C ALA A 120 5.21 19.23 22.21
N THR A 121 4.48 19.92 21.33
CA THR A 121 3.53 20.97 21.70
C THR A 121 2.08 20.50 21.78
N LYS A 122 1.75 19.40 21.08
CA LYS A 122 0.39 18.82 21.04
C LYS A 122 0.31 17.53 21.85
N SER A 123 -0.92 17.08 22.10
CA SER A 123 -1.23 15.91 22.91
C SER A 123 -1.21 14.60 22.11
N PHE A 124 -0.10 14.25 21.45
CA PHE A 124 0.02 12.98 20.72
C PHE A 124 1.41 12.35 20.84
N LYS A 125 1.48 11.03 20.67
CA LYS A 125 2.73 10.29 20.48
C LYS A 125 2.91 9.99 19.01
N VAL A 126 4.15 10.04 18.53
CA VAL A 126 4.49 9.73 17.14
C VAL A 126 5.46 8.57 17.02
N LYS A 127 5.18 7.65 16.10
CA LYS A 127 6.10 6.60 15.67
C LYS A 127 6.38 6.75 14.18
N ARG A 128 7.65 6.97 13.81
CA ARG A 128 8.09 7.01 12.41
C ARG A 128 8.44 5.61 11.90
N SER A 129 8.07 5.34 10.66
CA SER A 129 8.57 4.22 9.86
C SER A 129 9.18 4.76 8.57
N LYS A 130 10.29 4.16 8.15
CA LYS A 130 11.06 4.54 6.97
C LYS A 130 11.27 3.30 6.10
N ASN A 131 10.90 3.39 4.82
CA ASN A 131 11.02 2.32 3.83
C ASN A 131 11.79 2.80 2.60
N ILE A 132 12.30 1.85 1.82
CA ILE A 132 12.95 2.15 0.54
C ILE A 132 11.85 2.47 -0.47
N LEU A 133 11.93 3.65 -1.09
CA LEU A 133 11.04 4.03 -2.17
C LEU A 133 11.58 3.49 -3.51
N TYR A 134 10.71 2.88 -4.30
CA TYR A 134 11.02 2.37 -5.63
C TYR A 134 10.11 3.03 -6.68
N MET A 135 10.68 3.34 -7.84
CA MET A 135 9.93 3.82 -9.01
C MET A 135 10.31 3.00 -10.25
N ALA A 136 9.34 2.65 -11.09
CA ALA A 136 9.63 1.91 -12.33
C ALA A 136 10.50 2.75 -13.28
N SER A 137 11.42 2.09 -13.98
CA SER A 137 12.34 2.77 -14.90
C SER A 137 11.64 3.61 -15.96
N GLU A 138 10.51 3.12 -16.47
CA GLU A 138 9.64 3.75 -17.45
C GLU A 138 9.03 5.03 -16.89
N THR A 139 8.54 5.00 -15.64
CA THR A 139 8.04 6.19 -14.95
C THR A 139 9.14 7.23 -14.73
N ILE A 140 10.36 6.80 -14.40
CA ILE A 140 11.49 7.74 -14.25
C ILE A 140 11.84 8.39 -15.59
N LYS A 141 11.91 7.60 -16.67
CA LYS A 141 12.19 8.10 -18.04
C LYS A 141 11.20 9.19 -18.45
N GLU A 142 9.92 8.99 -18.12
CA GLU A 142 8.86 9.92 -18.48
C GLU A 142 8.82 11.16 -17.57
N LEU A 143 8.87 10.97 -16.25
CA LEU A 143 8.56 12.03 -15.29
C LEU A 143 9.80 12.81 -14.83
N THR A 144 10.95 12.14 -14.69
CA THR A 144 12.14 12.71 -14.07
C THR A 144 13.43 12.04 -14.59
N PRO A 145 13.73 12.14 -15.90
CA PRO A 145 14.81 11.39 -16.54
C PRO A 145 16.21 11.69 -15.98
N SER A 146 16.39 12.86 -15.33
CA SER A 146 17.63 13.23 -14.64
C SER A 146 18.01 12.30 -13.48
N LEU A 147 17.08 11.51 -12.96
CA LEU A 147 17.34 10.53 -11.90
C LEU A 147 17.82 9.17 -12.42
N LEU A 148 17.82 8.95 -13.75
CA LEU A 148 18.36 7.71 -14.32
C LEU A 148 19.89 7.79 -14.38
N ASP A 149 20.53 7.18 -13.40
CA ASP A 149 21.95 6.84 -13.53
C ASP A 149 22.09 5.61 -14.43
N VAL A 150 22.86 5.74 -15.51
CA VAL A 150 23.21 4.65 -16.43
C VAL A 150 23.81 3.45 -15.68
N LYS A 151 24.47 3.68 -14.54
CA LYS A 151 25.06 2.63 -13.69
C LYS A 151 24.03 1.83 -12.88
N ASN A 152 22.83 2.37 -12.68
CA ASN A 152 21.73 1.71 -11.98
C ASN A 152 20.69 1.14 -12.96
N LEU A 153 21.01 1.08 -14.26
CA LEU A 153 20.12 0.50 -15.24
C LEU A 153 19.97 -1.01 -14.98
N PRO A 154 18.73 -1.51 -14.97
CA PRO A 154 18.48 -2.91 -14.75
C PRO A 154 19.13 -3.77 -15.84
N VAL A 155 19.69 -4.91 -15.42
CA VAL A 155 20.40 -5.85 -16.31
C VAL A 155 19.42 -6.76 -17.10
N GLY A 156 18.15 -6.81 -16.71
CA GLY A 156 17.12 -7.67 -17.31
C GLY A 156 16.07 -6.92 -18.13
N ASP A 157 15.27 -7.66 -18.89
CA ASP A 157 14.16 -7.13 -19.71
C ASP A 157 12.95 -6.65 -18.87
N GLY A 158 13.03 -6.73 -17.54
CA GLY A 158 12.00 -6.29 -16.62
C GLY A 158 10.77 -7.19 -16.57
N LYS A 159 10.85 -8.41 -17.11
CA LYS A 159 9.70 -9.32 -17.20
C LYS A 159 9.75 -10.44 -16.14
N PRO A 160 8.59 -10.81 -15.58
CA PRO A 160 8.50 -11.96 -14.68
C PRO A 160 8.77 -13.26 -15.44
N LYS A 161 9.21 -14.29 -14.70
CA LYS A 161 9.21 -15.66 -15.21
C LYS A 161 7.77 -16.07 -15.58
N ALA A 162 7.65 -16.94 -16.57
CA ALA A 162 6.37 -17.57 -16.90
C ALA A 162 5.82 -18.34 -15.69
N ILE A 163 4.50 -18.29 -15.52
CA ILE A 163 3.76 -19.07 -14.53
C ILE A 163 2.97 -20.16 -15.27
N ASP A 164 2.56 -21.21 -14.57
CA ASP A 164 1.67 -22.23 -15.10
C ASP A 164 0.25 -21.64 -15.32
N PRO A 165 -0.18 -21.46 -16.58
CA PRO A 165 -1.48 -20.85 -16.88
C PRO A 165 -2.67 -21.80 -16.66
N GLU A 166 -2.44 -23.11 -16.56
CA GLU A 166 -3.48 -24.09 -16.24
C GLU A 166 -3.79 -24.05 -14.74
N MET A 167 -2.75 -23.89 -13.91
CA MET A 167 -2.88 -23.80 -12.44
C MET A 167 -3.29 -22.40 -11.96
N PHE A 168 -2.77 -21.34 -12.58
CA PHE A 168 -2.95 -19.97 -12.10
C PHE A 168 -3.64 -19.10 -13.15
N LYS A 169 -4.79 -18.53 -12.78
CA LYS A 169 -5.58 -17.66 -13.67
C LYS A 169 -5.45 -16.20 -13.25
N LEU A 170 -5.07 -15.34 -14.19
CA LEU A 170 -5.03 -13.89 -13.96
C LEU A 170 -6.45 -13.33 -13.84
N SER A 171 -6.70 -12.53 -12.80
CA SER A 171 -7.99 -11.88 -12.53
C SER A 171 -7.78 -10.57 -11.77
N SER A 172 -8.86 -9.88 -11.43
CA SER A 172 -8.91 -8.87 -10.36
C SER A 172 -9.32 -9.52 -9.03
N VAL A 173 -8.93 -8.89 -7.92
CA VAL A 173 -9.44 -9.22 -6.59
C VAL A 173 -10.89 -8.77 -6.49
N ASP A 174 -11.78 -9.69 -6.13
CA ASP A 174 -13.17 -9.36 -5.81
C ASP A 174 -13.28 -8.82 -4.37
N PRO A 175 -14.16 -7.85 -4.06
CA PRO A 175 -14.37 -7.36 -2.70
C PRO A 175 -14.67 -8.47 -1.67
N SER A 176 -15.32 -9.57 -2.08
CA SER A 176 -15.57 -10.73 -1.21
C SER A 176 -14.29 -11.42 -0.74
N HIS A 177 -13.16 -11.18 -1.41
CA HIS A 177 -11.83 -11.66 -1.02
C HIS A 177 -11.03 -10.63 -0.22
N ALA A 178 -11.55 -9.45 0.12
CA ALA A 178 -10.84 -8.44 0.91
C ALA A 178 -10.31 -8.99 2.26
N ALA A 179 -11.02 -9.94 2.86
CA ALA A 179 -10.61 -10.60 4.10
C ALA A 179 -9.24 -11.33 3.98
N VAL A 180 -8.90 -11.90 2.82
CA VAL A 180 -7.60 -12.56 2.63
C VAL A 180 -6.47 -11.54 2.64
N VAL A 181 -6.67 -10.42 1.95
CA VAL A 181 -5.71 -9.32 1.95
C VAL A 181 -5.55 -8.77 3.36
N ASN A 182 -6.67 -8.53 4.06
CA ASN A 182 -6.68 -7.98 5.41
C ASN A 182 -5.91 -8.87 6.39
N ARG A 183 -6.03 -10.19 6.27
CA ARG A 183 -5.33 -11.15 7.12
C ARG A 183 -3.81 -11.13 6.92
N PHE A 184 -3.33 -10.94 5.69
CA PHE A 184 -1.91 -11.06 5.35
C PHE A 184 -1.19 -9.72 5.21
N TRP A 185 -1.92 -8.62 5.16
CA TRP A 185 -1.32 -7.29 5.14
C TRP A 185 -0.72 -6.94 6.50
N LEU A 186 0.51 -6.41 6.50
CA LEU A 186 1.23 -6.03 7.72
C LEU A 186 0.45 -5.07 8.62
N PHE A 187 -0.34 -4.18 8.00
CA PHE A 187 -1.18 -3.22 8.72
C PHE A 187 -2.65 -3.66 8.75
N GLY A 188 -2.98 -4.87 8.34
CA GLY A 188 -4.34 -5.39 8.36
C GLY A 188 -4.73 -6.04 9.69
N GLY A 189 -5.84 -6.79 9.65
CA GLY A 189 -6.29 -7.65 10.75
C GLY A 189 -7.37 -7.03 11.65
N ASN A 190 -7.98 -5.93 11.24
CA ASN A 190 -9.12 -5.35 11.95
C ASN A 190 -10.21 -4.87 10.96
N GLU A 191 -11.36 -4.44 11.49
CA GLU A 191 -12.49 -3.99 10.67
C GLU A 191 -12.21 -2.70 9.88
N ARG A 192 -11.40 -1.80 10.44
CA ARG A 192 -11.06 -0.53 9.78
C ARG A 192 -10.18 -0.75 8.55
N SER A 193 -9.16 -1.61 8.71
CA SER A 193 -8.32 -2.06 7.59
C SER A 193 -9.12 -2.84 6.55
N LEU A 194 -10.09 -3.67 6.96
CA LEU A 194 -10.97 -4.37 6.02
C LEU A 194 -11.75 -3.37 5.15
N ARG A 195 -12.45 -2.40 5.75
CA ARG A 195 -13.19 -1.36 5.02
C ARG A 195 -12.30 -0.55 4.08
N PHE A 196 -11.10 -0.21 4.53
CA PHE A 196 -10.11 0.49 3.70
C PHE A 196 -9.69 -0.34 2.48
N ILE A 197 -9.42 -1.63 2.66
CA ILE A 197 -9.06 -2.56 1.59
C ILE A 197 -10.21 -2.73 0.60
N GLU A 198 -11.44 -2.93 1.08
CA GLU A 198 -12.63 -3.04 0.23
C GLU A 198 -12.80 -1.80 -0.66
N ARG A 199 -12.67 -0.60 -0.08
CA ARG A 199 -12.72 0.66 -0.84
C ARG A 199 -11.61 0.73 -1.88
N CYS A 200 -10.39 0.27 -1.56
CA CYS A 200 -9.28 0.22 -2.51
C CYS A 200 -9.56 -0.73 -3.68
N ILE A 201 -10.06 -1.94 -3.40
CA ILE A 201 -10.39 -2.95 -4.43
C ILE A 201 -11.46 -2.42 -5.40
N GLN A 202 -12.46 -1.72 -4.87
CA GLN A 202 -13.54 -1.14 -5.68
C GLN A 202 -13.09 0.07 -6.52
N SER A 203 -12.07 0.80 -6.06
CA SER A 203 -11.70 2.10 -6.62
C SER A 203 -10.52 2.08 -7.59
N PHE A 204 -9.61 1.12 -7.45
CA PHE A 204 -8.31 1.17 -8.14
C PHE A 204 -7.98 -0.11 -8.92
N PRO A 205 -7.16 0.01 -9.99
CA PRO A 205 -6.64 -1.15 -10.70
C PRO A 205 -5.90 -2.08 -9.74
N ASN A 206 -6.31 -3.34 -9.73
CA ASN A 206 -5.73 -4.39 -8.92
C ASN A 206 -5.68 -5.70 -9.70
N PHE A 207 -4.75 -6.57 -9.33
CA PHE A 207 -4.52 -7.82 -10.04
C PHE A 207 -4.26 -8.94 -9.04
N CYS A 208 -4.78 -10.13 -9.35
CA CYS A 208 -4.50 -11.35 -8.62
C CYS A 208 -4.30 -12.53 -9.54
N LEU A 209 -3.70 -13.58 -8.97
CA LEU A 209 -3.68 -14.91 -9.53
C LEU A 209 -4.62 -15.76 -8.69
N LEU A 210 -5.62 -16.36 -9.34
CA LEU A 210 -6.51 -17.36 -8.74
C LEU A 210 -5.82 -18.72 -8.81
N GLY A 211 -5.89 -19.47 -7.72
CA GLY A 211 -5.44 -20.86 -7.65
C GLY A 211 -6.50 -21.85 -8.13
N PRO A 212 -6.24 -23.17 -7.98
CA PRO A 212 -7.15 -24.26 -8.36
C PRO A 212 -8.56 -24.14 -7.76
N GLU A 213 -8.67 -23.60 -6.54
CA GLU A 213 -9.94 -23.42 -5.83
C GLU A 213 -10.73 -22.19 -6.32
N GLY A 214 -10.19 -21.44 -7.29
CA GLY A 214 -10.81 -20.21 -7.81
C GLY A 214 -10.65 -18.99 -6.90
N THR A 215 -9.88 -19.09 -5.81
CA THR A 215 -9.63 -17.99 -4.87
C THR A 215 -8.26 -17.35 -5.09
N PRO A 216 -8.06 -16.06 -4.74
CA PRO A 216 -6.76 -15.40 -4.88
C PRO A 216 -5.66 -16.06 -4.05
N VAL A 217 -4.58 -16.49 -4.71
CA VAL A 217 -3.37 -17.05 -4.08
C VAL A 217 -2.21 -16.05 -4.04
N SER A 218 -2.24 -15.07 -4.94
CA SER A 218 -1.27 -13.97 -5.02
C SER A 218 -1.94 -12.73 -5.55
N TRP A 219 -1.59 -11.54 -5.06
CA TRP A 219 -2.27 -10.29 -5.42
C TRP A 219 -1.37 -9.07 -5.29
N SER A 220 -1.79 -7.99 -5.94
CA SER A 220 -1.26 -6.63 -5.79
C SER A 220 -2.40 -5.62 -5.87
N LEU A 221 -2.44 -4.68 -4.93
CA LEU A 221 -3.44 -3.61 -4.85
C LEU A 221 -2.78 -2.24 -4.99
N MET A 222 -3.59 -1.20 -4.87
CA MET A 222 -3.19 0.21 -4.87
C MET A 222 -4.08 0.97 -3.89
N ASP A 223 -3.59 2.07 -3.34
CA ASP A 223 -4.39 2.99 -2.52
C ASP A 223 -4.62 4.35 -3.19
N GLN A 224 -5.25 5.26 -2.46
CA GLN A 224 -5.57 6.61 -2.91
C GLN A 224 -4.38 7.49 -3.30
N THR A 225 -3.15 7.05 -3.02
CA THR A 225 -1.96 7.78 -3.43
C THR A 225 -1.47 7.38 -4.82
N GLY A 226 -1.99 6.30 -5.40
CA GLY A 226 -1.43 5.69 -6.61
C GLY A 226 -0.23 4.78 -6.35
N GLU A 227 0.06 4.51 -5.07
CA GLU A 227 1.13 3.61 -4.69
C GLU A 227 0.70 2.15 -4.83
N MET A 228 1.49 1.34 -5.53
CA MET A 228 1.30 -0.12 -5.53
C MET A 228 1.69 -0.66 -4.16
N ARG A 229 0.71 -1.25 -3.46
CA ARG A 229 0.89 -1.72 -2.07
C ARG A 229 -0.06 -2.88 -1.75
N MET A 230 0.03 -3.38 -0.52
CA MET A 230 -0.77 -4.53 -0.03
C MET A 230 -0.59 -5.82 -0.85
N ALA A 231 0.52 -5.94 -1.58
CA ALA A 231 0.84 -7.14 -2.34
C ALA A 231 1.16 -8.32 -1.41
N GLY A 232 0.77 -9.52 -1.83
CA GLY A 232 0.88 -10.72 -1.00
C GLY A 232 0.84 -12.01 -1.80
N THR A 233 1.30 -13.09 -1.17
CA THR A 233 1.13 -14.46 -1.67
C THR A 233 0.92 -15.38 -0.47
N LEU A 234 -0.09 -16.24 -0.58
CA LEU A 234 -0.40 -17.25 0.41
C LEU A 234 0.83 -18.13 0.69
N PRO A 235 1.11 -18.50 1.95
CA PRO A 235 2.31 -19.23 2.36
C PRO A 235 2.67 -20.44 1.49
N GLU A 236 1.69 -21.26 1.17
CA GLU A 236 1.79 -22.50 0.40
C GLU A 236 2.09 -22.26 -1.10
N TYR A 237 1.86 -21.05 -1.61
CA TYR A 237 2.12 -20.65 -2.99
C TYR A 237 3.38 -19.77 -3.16
N ARG A 238 4.17 -19.59 -2.09
CA ARG A 238 5.39 -18.75 -2.12
C ARG A 238 6.54 -19.41 -2.90
N ALA A 239 7.56 -18.61 -3.19
CA ALA A 239 8.78 -18.99 -3.91
C ALA A 239 8.58 -19.42 -5.38
N GLN A 240 7.39 -19.17 -5.95
CA GLN A 240 7.07 -19.47 -7.35
C GLN A 240 7.06 -18.22 -8.27
N GLY A 241 7.34 -17.02 -7.73
CA GLY A 241 7.35 -15.77 -8.50
C GLY A 241 5.96 -15.18 -8.79
N LEU A 242 4.89 -15.71 -8.18
CA LEU A 242 3.51 -15.29 -8.45
C LEU A 242 3.26 -13.80 -8.17
N VAL A 243 3.78 -13.27 -7.04
CA VAL A 243 3.61 -11.85 -6.70
C VAL A 243 4.29 -10.94 -7.73
N THR A 244 5.43 -11.35 -8.28
CA THR A 244 6.14 -10.63 -9.33
C THR A 244 5.26 -10.52 -10.57
N HIS A 245 4.53 -11.59 -10.91
CA HIS A 245 3.60 -11.57 -12.03
C HIS A 245 2.41 -10.63 -11.79
N ALA A 246 1.77 -10.69 -10.62
CA ALA A 246 0.65 -9.79 -10.27
C ALA A 246 1.07 -8.30 -10.30
N ILE A 247 2.23 -7.98 -9.72
CA ILE A 247 2.82 -6.63 -9.72
C ILE A 247 3.14 -6.19 -11.15
N TYR A 248 3.76 -7.05 -11.95
CA TYR A 248 4.07 -6.73 -13.35
C TYR A 248 2.81 -6.38 -14.15
N GLN A 249 1.75 -7.17 -14.05
CA GLN A 249 0.49 -6.90 -14.76
C GLN A 249 -0.14 -5.59 -14.33
N GLN A 250 -0.14 -5.30 -13.02
CA GLN A 250 -0.61 -4.01 -12.51
C GLN A 250 0.24 -2.84 -13.02
N ALA A 251 1.57 -2.95 -12.97
CA ALA A 251 2.49 -1.93 -13.47
C ALA A 251 2.25 -1.65 -14.97
N GLN A 252 2.13 -2.67 -15.81
CA GLN A 252 1.83 -2.52 -17.24
C GLN A 252 0.47 -1.84 -17.46
N CYS A 253 -0.55 -2.17 -16.66
CA CYS A 253 -1.85 -1.51 -16.73
C CYS A 253 -1.77 -0.02 -16.39
N LEU A 254 -0.97 0.35 -15.39
CA LEU A 254 -0.80 1.74 -14.95
C LEU A 254 -0.01 2.56 -15.97
N LEU A 255 1.10 2.03 -16.47
CA LEU A 255 1.93 2.69 -17.48
C LEU A 255 1.12 2.98 -18.75
N LYS A 256 0.31 2.03 -19.22
CA LYS A 256 -0.58 2.24 -20.38
C LYS A 256 -1.62 3.35 -20.17
N ARG A 257 -1.97 3.62 -18.91
CA ARG A 257 -2.92 4.67 -18.52
C ARG A 257 -2.21 5.99 -18.13
N GLY A 258 -0.89 6.05 -18.23
CA GLY A 258 -0.08 7.22 -17.89
C GLY A 258 0.10 7.46 -16.39
N PHE A 259 -0.27 6.51 -15.51
CA PHE A 259 -0.05 6.67 -14.07
C PHE A 259 1.38 6.30 -13.67
N PRO A 260 2.00 7.04 -12.72
CA PRO A 260 3.32 6.68 -12.20
C PRO A 260 3.28 5.32 -11.50
N VAL A 261 4.27 4.48 -11.79
CA VAL A 261 4.46 3.21 -11.11
C VAL A 261 5.52 3.38 -10.04
N TYR A 262 5.09 3.29 -8.78
CA TYR A 262 5.97 3.35 -7.63
C TYR A 262 5.42 2.54 -6.44
N SER A 263 6.31 2.22 -5.52
CA SER A 263 6.01 1.40 -4.33
C SER A 263 7.03 1.65 -3.23
N HIS A 264 6.79 1.13 -2.03
CA HIS A 264 7.80 1.06 -0.99
C HIS A 264 8.04 -0.38 -0.53
N VAL A 265 9.25 -0.63 -0.05
CA VAL A 265 9.63 -1.93 0.51
C VAL A 265 10.38 -1.71 1.83
N ASP A 266 10.01 -2.51 2.84
CA ASP A 266 10.74 -2.56 4.11
C ASP A 266 12.21 -2.97 3.86
N PRO A 267 13.20 -2.28 4.45
CA PRO A 267 14.61 -2.63 4.30
C PRO A 267 14.96 -4.08 4.69
N LYS A 268 14.15 -4.71 5.53
CA LYS A 268 14.31 -6.12 5.95
C LYS A 268 13.68 -7.11 4.95
N ASN A 269 12.80 -6.65 4.07
CA ASN A 269 12.15 -7.49 3.06
C ASN A 269 13.00 -7.64 1.79
N GLN A 270 14.09 -8.39 1.92
CA GLN A 270 15.05 -8.63 0.82
C GLN A 270 14.41 -9.31 -0.39
N ILE A 271 13.34 -10.09 -0.19
CA ILE A 271 12.62 -10.78 -1.27
C ILE A 271 11.94 -9.75 -2.18
N MET A 272 11.21 -8.81 -1.59
CA MET A 272 10.52 -7.75 -2.35
C MET A 272 11.50 -6.75 -2.97
N GLN A 273 12.67 -6.52 -2.36
CA GLN A 273 13.73 -5.71 -2.98
C GLN A 273 14.30 -6.38 -4.23
N LYS A 274 14.61 -7.69 -4.17
CA LYS A 274 15.05 -8.47 -5.34
C LYS A 274 13.99 -8.51 -6.44
N MET A 275 12.71 -8.66 -6.06
CA MET A 275 11.58 -8.59 -6.99
C MET A 275 11.54 -7.21 -7.68
N SER A 276 11.64 -6.12 -6.92
CA SER A 276 11.65 -4.76 -7.46
C SER A 276 12.77 -4.57 -8.49
N GLN A 277 13.99 -5.04 -8.17
CA GLN A 277 15.11 -5.01 -9.10
C GLN A 277 14.84 -5.84 -10.37
N SER A 278 14.23 -7.02 -10.25
CA SER A 278 13.91 -7.88 -11.40
C SER A 278 12.85 -7.29 -12.34
N LEU A 279 11.99 -6.40 -11.83
CA LEU A 279 10.99 -5.67 -12.59
C LEU A 279 11.47 -4.27 -13.00
N ASN A 280 12.77 -3.98 -12.91
CA ASN A 280 13.33 -2.70 -13.30
C ASN A 280 12.77 -1.52 -12.47
N HIS A 281 12.35 -1.78 -11.24
CA HIS A 281 12.01 -0.74 -10.28
C HIS A 281 13.29 -0.29 -9.57
N VAL A 282 13.62 0.99 -9.72
CA VAL A 282 14.87 1.59 -9.24
C VAL A 282 14.63 2.23 -7.88
N PRO A 283 15.50 2.01 -6.88
CA PRO A 283 15.41 2.70 -5.60
C PRO A 283 15.64 4.20 -5.79
N MET A 284 14.80 5.03 -5.17
CA MET A 284 14.90 6.48 -5.24
C MET A 284 15.89 7.02 -4.20
N PRO A 285 16.51 8.20 -4.45
CA PRO A 285 17.37 8.86 -3.47
C PRO A 285 16.60 9.37 -2.24
N SER A 286 15.28 9.44 -2.32
CA SER A 286 14.39 9.79 -1.21
C SER A 286 13.79 8.55 -0.56
N ASP A 287 13.46 8.66 0.73
CA ASP A 287 12.83 7.56 1.46
C ASP A 287 11.31 7.69 1.45
N TRP A 288 10.61 6.56 1.54
CA TRP A 288 9.21 6.57 1.93
C TRP A 288 9.10 6.70 3.45
N ASN A 289 8.28 7.64 3.92
CA ASN A 289 8.10 7.91 5.34
C ASN A 289 6.63 7.86 5.73
N GLN A 290 6.36 7.26 6.89
CA GLN A 290 5.07 7.31 7.55
C GLN A 290 5.26 7.65 9.04
N TRP A 291 4.44 8.57 9.54
CA TRP A 291 4.33 8.90 10.95
C TRP A 291 2.95 8.50 11.44
N ASN A 292 2.90 7.53 12.35
CA ASN A 292 1.67 7.18 13.05
C ASN A 292 1.56 8.03 14.30
N CYS A 293 0.54 8.88 14.33
CA CYS A 293 0.27 9.82 15.41
C CYS A 293 -0.93 9.29 16.21
N VAL A 294 -0.69 8.96 17.47
CA VAL A 294 -1.70 8.46 18.39
C VAL A 294 -2.00 9.56 19.38
N TRP A 295 -3.20 10.14 19.27
CA TRP A 295 -3.67 11.10 20.24
C TRP A 295 -3.69 10.47 21.63
N HIS A 296 -3.20 11.22 22.61
CA HIS A 296 -3.28 10.84 24.01
C HIS A 296 -3.84 12.04 24.78
N PRO A 297 -4.98 11.90 25.47
CA PRO A 297 -5.45 12.95 26.35
C PRO A 297 -4.37 13.22 27.40
N PHE A 298 -3.90 14.47 27.48
CA PHE A 298 -3.03 14.89 28.57
C PHE A 298 -3.76 14.63 29.89
N LEU A 299 -3.15 13.83 30.79
CA LEU A 299 -3.47 13.88 32.21
C LEU A 299 -2.59 14.98 32.82
N PRO A 300 -3.13 16.15 33.21
CA PRO A 300 -2.34 17.18 33.87
C PRO A 300 -1.91 16.65 35.25
N GLY A 301 -0.60 16.46 35.48
CA GLY A 301 -0.08 16.15 36.82
C GLY A 301 1.12 15.20 36.90
N ALA A 302 1.44 14.44 35.86
CA ALA A 302 2.64 13.59 35.89
C ALA A 302 3.89 14.39 35.47
N ARG A 303 4.53 15.07 36.43
CA ARG A 303 5.96 15.43 36.29
C ARG A 303 6.72 14.16 35.90
N MET A 304 7.47 14.20 34.81
CA MET A 304 8.47 13.19 34.50
C MET A 304 9.46 13.13 35.67
N ARG A 305 9.30 12.15 36.56
CA ARG A 305 10.35 11.73 37.48
C ARG A 305 11.30 10.85 36.68
N ASN A 306 12.47 11.39 36.38
CA ASN A 306 13.63 10.56 36.10
C ASN A 306 13.91 9.72 37.35
N SER A 307 13.52 8.44 37.35
CA SER A 307 14.02 7.48 38.35
C SER A 307 14.87 6.43 37.66
N ALA A 308 16.16 6.47 37.95
CA ALA A 308 17.10 5.42 37.65
C ALA A 308 16.64 4.07 38.23
N ARG A 309 16.86 3.01 37.44
CA ARG A 309 17.16 1.62 37.82
C ARG A 309 16.28 0.96 38.90
N GLY A 310 15.34 0.14 38.44
CA GLY A 310 14.73 -0.94 39.22
C GLY A 310 14.35 -2.09 38.29
N LYS A 311 14.95 -3.27 38.50
CA LYS A 311 14.63 -4.52 37.77
C LYS A 311 13.25 -5.04 38.20
N GLY A 312 12.51 -5.62 37.26
CA GLY A 312 11.50 -6.65 37.54
C GLY A 312 10.15 -6.43 36.88
N HIS A 313 9.66 -7.49 36.22
CA HIS A 313 8.34 -7.72 35.63
C HIS A 313 8.03 -7.07 34.27
N GLU A 314 8.39 -7.82 33.22
CA GLU A 314 7.75 -7.76 31.90
C GLU A 314 6.36 -8.42 31.99
N GLU A 315 5.30 -7.64 31.72
CA GLU A 315 4.01 -8.16 31.28
C GLU A 315 3.51 -7.33 30.08
N GLY A 316 3.08 -8.03 29.03
CA GLY A 316 2.19 -7.47 28.00
C GLY A 316 2.78 -7.03 26.67
N GLY A 317 3.84 -7.69 26.18
CA GLY A 317 4.39 -7.46 24.84
C GLY A 317 3.47 -7.97 23.71
N SER A 318 3.00 -7.03 22.88
CA SER A 318 2.58 -7.14 21.47
C SER A 318 2.89 -8.50 20.80
N ALA A 319 1.93 -9.42 20.84
CA ALA A 319 2.00 -10.69 20.14
C ALA A 319 1.28 -10.62 18.79
N TYR A 320 1.94 -10.16 17.73
CA TYR A 320 1.64 -10.59 16.34
C TYR A 320 2.91 -10.48 15.48
N ALA A 321 3.78 -11.47 15.63
CA ALA A 321 4.87 -11.74 14.70
C ALA A 321 5.07 -13.26 14.60
N LYS A 322 4.27 -13.92 13.77
CA LYS A 322 4.60 -15.24 13.20
C LYS A 322 4.12 -15.30 11.76
N ALA A 323 4.99 -14.90 10.84
CA ALA A 323 5.20 -15.55 9.54
C ALA A 323 6.32 -14.81 8.78
N GLY A 324 7.57 -15.16 9.06
CA GLY A 324 8.75 -14.63 8.39
C GLY A 324 10.00 -15.41 8.75
N SER A 325 10.14 -16.59 8.14
CA SER A 325 11.37 -17.33 7.83
C SER A 325 12.61 -17.19 8.74
N SER A 326 13.05 -18.31 9.32
CA SER A 326 14.48 -18.57 9.47
C SER A 326 14.78 -20.06 9.29
N LEU A 327 15.61 -20.33 8.28
CA LEU A 327 16.33 -21.57 8.05
C LEU A 327 17.22 -21.88 9.26
N ARG A 328 17.17 -23.12 9.73
CA ARG A 328 18.28 -23.73 10.46
C ARG A 328 18.39 -25.19 10.03
N SER A 329 19.37 -25.49 9.17
CA SER A 329 19.82 -26.86 8.91
C SER A 329 20.61 -27.36 10.12
N PRO A 330 20.48 -28.63 10.55
CA PRO A 330 21.49 -29.31 11.35
C PRO A 330 22.34 -30.27 10.50
N PRO A 331 23.54 -30.64 10.97
CA PRO A 331 24.59 -31.29 10.19
C PRO A 331 24.34 -32.79 10.00
N GLY A 332 25.03 -33.35 9.00
CA GLY A 332 24.95 -34.76 8.63
C GLY A 332 25.49 -35.73 9.69
N TYR A 333 24.87 -36.91 9.73
CA TYR A 333 25.49 -38.17 10.14
C TYR A 333 24.89 -39.30 9.29
N SER A 334 25.77 -40.12 8.75
CA SER A 334 25.49 -41.27 7.88
C SER A 334 25.02 -42.51 8.66
N ARG A 335 23.97 -43.19 8.19
CA ARG A 335 23.96 -44.62 7.73
C ARG A 335 22.55 -45.24 7.69
N ALA A 336 22.24 -45.77 6.50
CA ALA A 336 21.54 -47.03 6.17
C ALA A 336 20.24 -47.44 6.90
N SER A 337 19.14 -47.57 6.14
CA SER A 337 18.58 -48.85 5.64
C SER A 337 17.10 -48.70 5.22
N THR A 338 16.67 -49.52 4.25
CA THR A 338 15.47 -49.41 3.39
C THR A 338 14.25 -50.21 3.94
N PRO A 339 13.17 -50.52 3.17
CA PRO A 339 11.83 -49.96 3.40
C PRO A 339 10.76 -51.02 3.75
N LYS A 340 9.58 -50.61 4.25
CA LYS A 340 8.36 -51.44 4.15
C LYS A 340 7.09 -50.63 3.86
N THR A 341 6.47 -51.06 2.76
CA THR A 341 5.15 -50.78 2.19
C THR A 341 3.99 -51.30 3.07
N ARG A 342 2.83 -50.63 2.98
CA ARG A 342 1.43 -51.12 3.03
C ARG A 342 0.52 -49.88 2.97
N VAL A 343 -0.11 -49.51 1.84
CA VAL A 343 -1.34 -50.06 1.23
C VAL A 343 -2.46 -50.31 2.25
N CYS A 344 -3.50 -49.45 2.22
CA CYS A 344 -4.93 -49.81 2.18
C CYS A 344 -5.79 -48.57 1.88
N LEU A 345 -6.37 -48.55 0.66
CA LEU A 345 -7.63 -47.87 0.29
C LEU A 345 -8.82 -48.78 0.72
N PRO A 346 -10.09 -48.46 0.40
CA PRO A 346 -10.89 -47.27 0.73
C PRO A 346 -12.23 -47.68 1.40
N TYR A 347 -13.01 -46.73 1.93
CA TYR A 347 -14.45 -46.93 2.11
C TYR A 347 -15.21 -45.99 1.17
N CYS A 348 -15.89 -46.62 0.21
CA CYS A 348 -16.96 -46.02 -0.58
C CYS A 348 -18.25 -46.00 0.23
N PHE A 349 -19.03 -44.92 0.12
CA PHE A 349 -20.48 -45.00 0.12
C PHE A 349 -21.00 -44.22 -1.08
N VAL A 350 -21.96 -44.82 -1.77
CA VAL A 350 -22.48 -44.48 -3.09
C VAL A 350 -24.01 -44.46 -2.99
N LEU A 351 -24.64 -43.50 -3.68
CA LEU A 351 -26.06 -43.35 -4.06
C LEU A 351 -27.05 -42.92 -2.95
N SER A 352 -28.03 -42.03 -3.17
CA SER A 352 -28.72 -41.64 -4.42
C SER A 352 -29.52 -40.32 -4.27
N PRO A 353 -30.11 -39.78 -5.37
CA PRO A 353 -30.53 -38.38 -5.54
C PRO A 353 -32.02 -38.14 -5.28
N LEU A 354 -32.42 -36.87 -5.12
CA LEU A 354 -33.77 -36.41 -5.43
C LEU A 354 -33.77 -34.92 -5.83
N THR A 355 -34.23 -34.70 -7.05
CA THR A 355 -34.61 -33.44 -7.67
C THR A 355 -35.95 -32.97 -7.09
N PHE A 356 -36.16 -31.65 -6.97
CA PHE A 356 -37.26 -30.89 -7.60
C PHE A 356 -37.22 -29.38 -7.20
N TRP A 357 -37.23 -28.53 -8.24
CA TRP A 357 -37.85 -27.20 -8.43
C TRP A 357 -38.45 -26.52 -7.19
N GLY A 358 -38.30 -25.22 -6.93
CA GLY A 358 -37.85 -24.06 -7.70
C GLY A 358 -38.48 -22.82 -7.04
N LEU A 359 -37.84 -21.65 -7.16
CA LEU A 359 -38.45 -20.31 -7.24
C LEU A 359 -37.34 -19.24 -7.24
N SER A 360 -37.44 -18.35 -8.22
CA SER A 360 -36.57 -17.18 -8.47
C SER A 360 -36.82 -16.08 -7.44
N PRO A 361 -35.91 -15.08 -7.30
CA PRO A 361 -36.17 -13.82 -8.02
C PRO A 361 -34.93 -13.12 -8.61
N THR A 362 -35.08 -12.74 -9.89
CA THR A 362 -34.83 -11.41 -10.50
C THR A 362 -33.51 -10.63 -10.28
N THR A 363 -32.93 -10.30 -11.44
CA THR A 363 -32.30 -9.03 -11.85
C THR A 363 -30.78 -8.86 -11.71
N ILE A 364 -30.22 -8.28 -12.80
CA ILE A 364 -28.95 -7.57 -12.98
C ILE A 364 -27.81 -8.42 -13.58
N SER A 365 -27.76 -8.47 -14.91
CA SER A 365 -26.49 -8.58 -15.64
C SER A 365 -26.60 -7.78 -16.94
N LEU A 366 -26.19 -6.52 -16.86
CA LEU A 366 -25.98 -5.63 -17.99
C LEU A 366 -24.81 -4.72 -17.64
N SER A 367 -23.61 -5.19 -17.92
CA SER A 367 -22.48 -4.41 -18.43
C SER A 367 -21.21 -5.25 -18.34
N LEU A 368 -20.90 -6.00 -19.41
CA LEU A 368 -19.56 -6.44 -19.81
C LEU A 368 -19.68 -7.38 -21.03
N LYS A 369 -20.20 -6.84 -22.14
CA LYS A 369 -20.03 -7.43 -23.48
C LYS A 369 -19.96 -6.30 -24.51
N LYS A 370 -18.74 -5.82 -24.71
CA LYS A 370 -18.20 -5.01 -25.83
C LYS A 370 -16.81 -4.58 -25.33
N GLU A 371 -15.67 -4.92 -25.91
CA GLU A 371 -15.32 -5.32 -27.26
C GLU A 371 -14.06 -6.19 -27.20
N LEU A 372 -14.09 -7.35 -27.86
CA LEU A 372 -12.91 -8.07 -28.34
C LEU A 372 -13.35 -8.79 -29.61
N THR A 373 -13.16 -8.17 -30.78
CA THR A 373 -12.84 -8.86 -32.05
C THR A 373 -12.53 -7.89 -33.20
N TYR A 374 -11.26 -7.93 -33.62
CA TYR A 374 -10.67 -7.83 -34.96
C TYR A 374 -11.20 -6.89 -36.06
N SER A 375 -10.27 -6.16 -36.69
CA SER A 375 -10.05 -6.22 -38.14
C SER A 375 -8.62 -5.81 -38.53
N SER A 376 -7.96 -6.70 -39.25
CA SER A 376 -6.80 -6.46 -40.10
C SER A 376 -7.20 -5.75 -41.39
N SER A 377 -6.36 -4.82 -41.84
CA SER A 377 -6.16 -4.44 -43.24
C SER A 377 -4.82 -3.75 -43.37
#